data_AF-G8AA81-F1
#
_entry.id   AF-G8AA81-F1
#
_cell.length_a   1.000
_cell.length_b   1.000
_cell.length_c   1.000
_cell.angle_alpha   90.00
_cell.angle_beta   90.00
_cell.angle_gamma   90.00
#
_symmetry.space_group_name_H-M   'P 1'
#
loop_
_entity.id
_entity.type
_entity.pdbx_description
1 polymer ?
#
loop_
_entity_poly.entity_id
_entity_poly.type
_entity_poly.pdbx_seq_one_letter_code
_entity_poly.pdbx_strand_id
1 'polypeptide(L)'
;MSELSLQDVYQTVEKIIMQYCDVTDLGIDRIDGELSLTQELGIDSVDFLDIVFEIEDTYKIQFPLEAWSASAPNGEKNNHKMKDFVAAIYQVLQGAPVSA
;
A
#
# COMPACT_ATOMS: atom_id res chain seq x y z
N MET A 1 -15.19 -20.14 5.77
CA MET A 1 -14.02 -19.39 5.29
C MET A 1 -14.46 -17.94 5.31
N SER A 2 -13.98 -17.14 6.25
CA SER A 2 -14.40 -15.74 6.34
C SER A 2 -13.92 -15.02 5.08
N GLU A 3 -14.84 -14.40 4.35
CA GLU A 3 -14.49 -13.51 3.24
C GLU A 3 -13.68 -12.34 3.82
N LEU A 4 -12.44 -12.16 3.37
CA LEU A 4 -11.60 -11.02 3.74
C LEU A 4 -12.32 -9.73 3.32
N SER A 5 -12.61 -8.84 4.28
CA SER A 5 -13.20 -7.54 3.99
C SER A 5 -12.13 -6.49 3.65
N LEU A 6 -12.52 -5.40 2.98
CA LEU A 6 -11.63 -4.27 2.73
C LEU A 6 -11.01 -3.72 4.05
N GLN A 7 -11.77 -3.76 5.15
CA GLN A 7 -11.28 -3.34 6.46
C GLN A 7 -10.20 -4.26 7.01
N ASP A 8 -10.31 -5.57 6.81
CA ASP A 8 -9.29 -6.53 7.23
C ASP A 8 -7.99 -6.35 6.44
N VAL A 9 -8.12 -6.08 5.13
CA VAL A 9 -6.97 -5.73 4.27
C VAL A 9 -6.34 -4.43 4.75
N TYR A 10 -7.14 -3.40 5.03
CA TYR A 10 -6.63 -2.14 5.56
C TYR A 10 -5.80 -2.34 6.82
N GLN A 11 -6.33 -3.07 7.81
CA GLN A 11 -5.64 -3.31 9.07
C GLN A 11 -4.35 -4.11 8.90
N THR A 12 -4.31 -5.01 7.93
CA THR A 12 -3.12 -5.81 7.64
C THR A 12 -2.05 -4.95 6.97
N VAL A 13 -2.43 -4.18 5.93
CA VAL A 13 -1.54 -3.27 5.22
C VAL A 13 -1.01 -2.19 6.15
N GLU A 14 -1.85 -1.62 7.02
CA GLU A 14 -1.45 -0.65 8.04
C GLU A 14 -0.36 -1.23 8.95
N LYS A 15 -0.57 -2.44 9.48
CA LYS A 15 0.44 -3.11 10.32
C LYS A 15 1.75 -3.35 9.59
N ILE A 16 1.69 -3.80 8.33
CA ILE A 16 2.89 -4.02 7.52
C ILE A 16 3.62 -2.70 7.33
N ILE A 17 2.94 -1.63 6.92
CA ILE A 17 3.57 -0.31 6.75
C ILE A 17 4.21 0.17 8.06
N MET A 18 3.55 0.01 9.21
CA MET A 18 4.10 0.39 10.52
C MET A 18 5.33 -0.45 10.94
N GLN A 19 5.60 -1.59 10.29
CA GLN A 19 6.84 -2.36 10.53
C GLN A 19 8.04 -1.79 9.77
N TYR A 20 7.81 -1.17 8.62
CA TYR A 20 8.85 -0.60 7.76
C TYR A 20 9.00 0.91 7.94
N CYS A 21 7.94 1.60 8.37
CA CYS A 21 7.94 3.02 8.67
C CYS A 21 7.95 3.23 10.19
N ASP A 22 8.90 4.02 10.70
CA ASP A 22 8.90 4.42 12.11
C ASP A 22 7.87 5.53 12.36
N VAL A 23 6.60 5.12 12.37
CA VAL A 23 5.46 6.00 12.63
C VAL A 23 5.46 6.57 14.05
N THR A 24 6.24 5.97 14.96
CA THR A 24 6.39 6.45 16.34
C THR A 24 7.10 7.80 16.36
N ASP A 25 8.16 7.94 15.56
CA ASP A 25 8.91 9.19 15.41
C ASP A 25 8.05 10.28 14.72
N LEU A 26 7.05 9.87 13.93
CA LEU A 26 6.07 10.77 13.31
C LEU A 26 4.88 11.12 14.24
N GLY A 27 4.76 10.46 15.40
CA GLY A 27 3.62 10.63 16.32
C GLY A 27 2.30 10.12 15.74
N ILE A 28 2.36 9.14 14.84
CA ILE A 28 1.19 8.58 14.14
C ILE A 28 0.84 7.24 14.79
N ASP A 29 -0.26 7.20 15.56
CA ASP A 29 -0.79 5.97 16.13
C ASP A 29 -1.59 5.13 15.12
N ARG A 30 -2.09 5.78 14.05
CA ARG A 30 -2.94 5.18 13.03
C ARG A 30 -2.75 5.87 11.68
N ILE A 31 -2.62 5.10 10.61
CA ILE A 31 -2.45 5.63 9.27
C ILE A 31 -3.84 5.95 8.70
N ASP A 32 -4.13 7.24 8.49
CA ASP A 32 -5.36 7.67 7.82
C ASP A 32 -5.32 7.36 6.31
N GLY A 33 -6.48 7.05 5.73
CA GLY A 33 -6.59 6.64 4.34
C GLY A 33 -6.19 7.74 3.35
N GLU A 34 -6.26 9.00 3.74
CA GLU A 34 -5.86 10.14 2.91
C GLU A 34 -4.35 10.38 2.89
N LEU A 35 -3.59 9.77 3.81
CA LEU A 35 -2.15 9.97 3.91
C LEU A 35 -1.41 9.40 2.70
N SER A 36 -0.52 10.22 2.16
CA SER A 36 0.44 9.86 1.14
C SER A 36 1.49 8.91 1.71
N LEU A 37 1.64 7.74 1.08
CA LEU A 37 2.65 6.76 1.43
C LEU A 37 4.06 7.36 1.33
N THR A 38 4.33 8.16 0.31
CA THR A 38 5.68 8.69 0.06
C THR A 38 5.89 10.08 0.67
N GLN A 39 4.90 10.98 0.59
CA GLN A 39 5.09 12.37 1.01
C GLN A 39 4.86 12.59 2.51
N GLU A 40 3.93 11.84 3.11
CA GLU A 40 3.53 12.04 4.52
C GLU A 40 4.09 10.95 5.42
N LEU A 41 4.05 9.68 4.99
CA LEU A 41 4.68 8.58 5.72
C LEU A 41 6.18 8.41 5.41
N GLY A 42 6.69 9.12 4.40
CA GLY A 42 8.11 9.10 4.07
C GLY A 42 8.64 7.76 3.55
N ILE A 43 7.75 6.86 3.08
CA ILE A 43 8.14 5.56 2.56
C ILE A 43 8.97 5.78 1.30
N ASP A 44 10.20 5.27 1.31
CA ASP A 44 11.09 5.35 0.17
C ASP A 44 10.83 4.22 -0.85
N SER A 45 11.56 4.23 -1.97
CA SER A 45 11.37 3.22 -3.01
C SER A 45 11.75 1.80 -2.57
N VAL A 46 12.69 1.65 -1.64
CA VAL A 46 13.15 0.34 -1.15
C VAL A 46 12.13 -0.19 -0.15
N ASP A 47 11.73 0.64 0.82
CA ASP A 47 10.71 0.29 1.81
C ASP A 47 9.39 -0.09 1.13
N PHE A 48 9.00 0.64 0.08
CA PHE A 48 7.79 0.32 -0.69
C PHE A 48 7.87 -1.07 -1.34
N LEU A 49 9.02 -1.47 -1.87
CA LEU A 49 9.21 -2.82 -2.44
C LEU A 49 9.08 -3.90 -1.36
N ASP A 50 9.69 -3.68 -0.20
CA ASP A 50 9.63 -4.64 0.91
C ASP A 50 8.19 -4.77 1.45
N ILE A 51 7.46 -3.66 1.60
CA ILE A 51 6.04 -3.66 1.97
C ILE A 51 5.22 -4.47 0.96
N VAL A 52 5.43 -4.26 -0.35
CA VAL A 52 4.69 -5.00 -1.38
C VAL A 52 5.03 -6.48 -1.35
N PHE A 53 6.30 -6.86 -1.18
CA PHE A 53 6.68 -8.26 -1.08
C PHE A 53 6.07 -8.96 0.14
N GLU A 54 6.01 -8.30 1.30
CA GLU A 54 5.36 -8.85 2.49
C GLU A 54 3.85 -9.05 2.26
N ILE A 55 3.19 -8.13 1.54
CA ILE A 55 1.77 -8.24 1.17
C ILE A 55 1.55 -9.40 0.18
N GLU A 56 2.41 -9.52 -0.84
CA GLU A 56 2.38 -10.63 -1.79
C GLU A 56 2.55 -11.98 -1.08
N ASP A 57 3.48 -12.09 -0.14
CA ASP A 57 3.66 -13.32 0.64
C ASP A 57 2.48 -13.58 1.59
N THR A 58 1.96 -12.55 2.25
CA THR A 58 0.83 -12.66 3.19
C THR A 58 -0.42 -13.20 2.50
N TYR A 59 -0.74 -12.66 1.32
CA TYR A 59 -1.97 -13.02 0.62
C TYR A 59 -1.78 -14.01 -0.53
N LYS A 60 -0.53 -14.39 -0.85
CA LYS A 60 -0.16 -15.20 -2.01
C LYS A 60 -0.71 -14.62 -3.32
N ILE A 61 -0.51 -13.32 -3.49
CA ILE A 61 -0.90 -12.55 -4.69
C ILE A 61 0.33 -12.01 -5.43
N GLN A 62 0.12 -11.50 -6.64
CA GLN A 62 1.10 -10.70 -7.36
C GLN A 62 0.54 -9.28 -7.57
N PHE A 63 1.21 -8.28 -7.02
CA PHE A 63 0.83 -6.89 -7.13
C PHE A 63 1.52 -6.25 -8.35
N PRO A 64 0.82 -5.45 -9.17
CA PRO A 64 1.40 -4.86 -10.37
C PRO A 64 2.24 -3.61 -10.02
N LEU A 65 3.42 -3.86 -9.43
CA LEU A 65 4.40 -2.83 -9.06
C LEU A 65 4.75 -1.90 -10.21
N GLU A 66 4.94 -2.41 -11.42
CA GLU A 66 5.31 -1.59 -12.57
C GLU A 66 4.26 -0.52 -12.89
N ALA A 67 2.98 -0.85 -12.78
CA ALA A 67 1.89 0.09 -13.02
C ALA A 67 1.82 1.14 -11.90
N TRP A 68 2.08 0.74 -10.66
CA TRP A 68 2.07 1.63 -9.50
C TRP A 68 3.30 2.53 -9.44
N SER A 69 4.49 2.01 -9.71
CA SER A 69 5.73 2.78 -9.73
C SER A 69 5.92 3.60 -11.02
N ALA A 70 5.08 3.42 -12.04
CA ALA A 70 5.17 4.19 -13.28
C ALA A 70 4.93 5.67 -13.02
N SER A 71 5.96 6.51 -13.20
CA SER A 71 5.79 7.96 -13.14
C SER A 71 4.69 8.40 -14.10
N ALA A 72 3.83 9.33 -13.66
CA ALA A 72 2.82 9.89 -14.54
C ALA A 72 3.52 10.47 -15.80
N PRO A 73 2.88 10.42 -16.99
CA PRO A 73 3.48 10.88 -18.25
C PRO A 73 3.96 12.34 -18.22
N ASN A 74 3.47 13.14 -17.28
CA ASN A 74 3.84 14.53 -17.03
C ASN A 74 5.04 14.70 -16.06
N GLY A 75 5.66 13.61 -15.60
CA GLY A 75 6.76 13.64 -14.64
C GLY A 75 6.33 13.87 -13.18
N GLU A 76 5.03 13.85 -12.88
CA GLU A 76 4.55 13.88 -11.50
C GLU A 76 4.84 12.55 -10.81
N LYS A 77 5.39 12.64 -9.60
CA LYS A 77 5.51 11.48 -8.71
C LYS A 77 4.10 11.06 -8.31
N ASN A 78 3.79 9.77 -8.45
CA ASN A 78 2.49 9.26 -8.03
C ASN A 78 2.28 9.53 -6.55
N ASN A 79 1.20 10.23 -6.23
CA ASN A 79 0.79 10.48 -4.87
C ASN A 79 -0.10 9.32 -4.39
N HIS A 80 0.51 8.17 -4.15
CA HIS A 80 -0.21 7.01 -3.66
C HIS A 80 -0.68 7.23 -2.24
N LYS A 81 -2.00 7.32 -2.04
CA LYS A 81 -2.59 7.37 -0.71
C LYS A 81 -2.82 5.97 -0.15
N MET A 82 -2.82 5.85 1.17
CA MET A 82 -3.08 4.60 1.87
C MET A 82 -4.37 3.92 1.39
N LYS A 83 -5.48 4.67 1.27
CA LYS A 83 -6.76 4.11 0.81
C LYS A 83 -6.70 3.53 -0.60
N ASP A 84 -5.94 4.17 -1.49
CA ASP A 84 -5.84 3.77 -2.90
C ASP A 84 -5.00 2.50 -3.00
N PHE A 85 -3.94 2.40 -2.19
CA PHE A 85 -3.09 1.22 -2.12
C PHE A 85 -3.85 0.01 -1.57
N VAL A 86 -4.58 0.20 -0.47
CA VAL A 86 -5.45 -0.85 0.10
C VAL A 86 -6.53 -1.27 -0.90
N ALA A 87 -7.15 -0.33 -1.61
CA ALA A 87 -8.15 -0.63 -2.62
C ALA A 87 -7.57 -1.45 -3.78
N ALA A 88 -6.37 -1.12 -4.25
CA ALA A 88 -5.68 -1.88 -5.29
C ALA A 88 -5.37 -3.31 -4.85
N ILE A 89 -4.82 -3.49 -3.65
CA ILE A 89 -4.57 -4.83 -3.10
C ILE A 89 -5.87 -5.62 -3.00
N TYR A 90 -6.94 -5.00 -2.49
CA TYR A 90 -8.25 -5.63 -2.41
C TYR A 90 -8.78 -6.03 -3.79
N GLN A 91 -8.60 -5.21 -4.83
CA GLN A 91 -8.96 -5.58 -6.20
C GLN A 91 -8.19 -6.82 -6.69
N VAL A 92 -6.87 -6.89 -6.45
CA VAL A 92 -6.07 -8.08 -6.79
C VAL A 92 -6.61 -9.32 -6.08
N LEU A 93 -6.96 -9.20 -4.80
CA LEU A 93 -7.53 -10.30 -4.00
C LEU A 93 -8.87 -10.80 -4.56
N GLN A 94 -9.65 -9.91 -5.18
CA GLN A 94 -10.90 -10.27 -5.87
C GLN A 94 -10.66 -10.82 -7.29
N GLY A 95 -9.41 -10.94 -7.73
CA GLY A 95 -9.06 -11.35 -9.10
C GLY A 95 -9.33 -10.27 -10.15
N ALA A 96 -9.50 -9.02 -9.73
CA ALA A 96 -9.71 -7.89 -10.63
C ALA A 96 -8.35 -7.27 -11.07
N PRO A 97 -8.24 -6.81 -12.33
CA PRO A 97 -7.06 -6.06 -12.75
C PRO A 97 -7.00 -4.72 -12.00
N VAL A 98 -5.81 -4.36 -11.53
CA VAL A 98 -5.56 -3.04 -10.94
C VAL A 98 -5.26 -2.06 -12.07
N SER A 99 -6.05 -0.99 -12.14
CA SER A 99 -5.74 0.16 -12.97
C SER A 99 -5.05 1.21 -12.09
N ALA A 100 -3.82 1.58 -12.43
CA ALA A 100 -3.11 2.71 -11.81
C ALA A 100 -3.71 4.05 -12.26
#